data_AF-A0A0G1RYA0-F1
#
_entry.id   AF-A0A0G1RYA0-F1
#
_cell.length_a   1.000
_cell.length_b   1.000
_cell.length_c   1.000
_cell.angle_alpha   90.00
_cell.angle_beta   90.00
_cell.angle_gamma   90.00
#
_symmetry.space_group_name_H-M   'P 1'
#
loop_
_entity.id
_entity.type
_entity.pdbx_description
1 polymer ?
#
loop_
_entity_poly.entity_id
_entity_poly.type
_entity_poly.pdbx_seq_one_letter_code
_entity_poly.pdbx_strand_id
1 'polypeptide(L)'
;MKHTDEIINWLNQQAQNKAIVSTDDLLRAAHNLNLFLADEQEELFNLQQEVSKKVSEHIEQGKSVAMSKQIVQATDEYKQMLSQKARIDRIIEMIRLSKLSARLKSDEMRSGF
;
A
#
# COMPACT_ATOMS: atom_id res chain seq x y z
N MET A 1 7.76 -4.25 13.35
CA MET A 1 7.39 -3.08 12.54
C MET A 1 7.82 -3.38 11.12
N LYS A 2 6.97 -3.21 10.10
CA LYS A 2 7.35 -3.54 8.72
C LYS A 2 8.27 -2.45 8.16
N HIS A 3 9.24 -2.81 7.32
CA HIS A 3 10.18 -1.86 6.73
C HIS A 3 9.51 -0.79 5.85
N THR A 4 8.39 -1.13 5.24
CA THR A 4 7.52 -0.18 4.51
C THR A 4 6.94 0.89 5.43
N ASP A 5 6.60 0.57 6.69
CA ASP A 5 6.13 1.57 7.66
C ASP A 5 7.23 2.54 8.05
N GLU A 6 8.47 2.06 8.21
CA GLU A 6 9.63 2.91 8.51
C GLU A 6 9.84 3.95 7.41
N ILE A 7 9.81 3.51 6.15
CA ILE A 7 10.02 4.39 5.00
C ILE A 7 8.87 5.40 4.87
N ILE A 8 7.62 4.93 4.97
CA ILE A 8 6.45 5.82 4.88
C ILE A 8 6.44 6.82 6.03
N ASN A 9 6.73 6.39 7.26
CA ASN A 9 6.76 7.28 8.42
C ASN A 9 7.87 8.30 8.30
N TRP A 10 9.05 7.90 7.83
CA TRP A 10 10.13 8.84 7.56
C TRP A 10 9.72 9.88 6.52
N LEU A 11 9.14 9.47 5.38
CA LEU A 11 8.65 10.39 4.35
C LEU A 11 7.57 11.35 4.88
N ASN A 12 6.64 10.84 5.68
CA ASN A 12 5.61 11.66 6.33
C ASN A 12 6.22 12.69 7.28
N GLN A 13 7.23 12.31 8.07
CA GLN A 13 7.93 13.22 8.98
C GLN A 13 8.66 14.31 8.19
N GLN A 14 9.34 13.97 7.10
CA GLN A 14 9.99 14.97 6.25
C GLN A 14 8.97 15.97 5.69
N ALA A 15 7.82 15.48 5.23
CA ALA A 15 6.73 16.32 4.72
C ALA A 15 6.14 17.23 5.82
N GLN A 16 5.87 16.69 7.01
CA GLN A 16 5.36 17.45 8.16
C GLN A 16 6.33 18.55 8.60
N ASN A 17 7.62 18.24 8.60
CA ASN A 17 8.67 19.18 8.97
C ASN A 17 9.02 20.17 7.85
N LYS A 18 8.36 20.07 6.69
CA LYS A 18 8.68 20.86 5.47
C LYS A 18 10.16 20.76 5.11
N ALA A 19 10.79 19.62 5.41
CA ALA A 19 12.18 19.40 5.13
C ALA A 19 12.39 19.25 3.61
N ILE A 20 13.50 19.78 3.12
CA ILE A 20 13.90 19.59 1.73
C ILE A 20 14.44 18.16 1.60
N VAL A 21 13.67 17.29 0.96
CA VAL A 21 14.10 15.92 0.65
C VAL A 21 14.77 15.91 -0.70
N SER A 22 15.98 15.33 -0.78
CA SER A 22 16.67 15.21 -2.06
C SER A 22 15.95 14.21 -2.96
N THR A 23 16.07 14.41 -4.27
CA THR A 23 15.55 13.47 -5.26
C THR A 23 16.14 12.08 -5.13
N ASP A 24 17.41 11.98 -4.76
CA ASP A 24 18.07 10.68 -4.56
C ASP A 24 17.48 9.94 -3.37
N ASP A 25 17.13 10.65 -2.30
CA ASP A 25 16.45 10.06 -1.14
C ASP A 25 15.05 9.57 -1.49
N LEU A 26 14.29 10.35 -2.28
CA LEU A 26 12.96 9.94 -2.77
C LEU A 26 13.05 8.71 -3.67
N LEU A 27 14.03 8.66 -4.58
CA LEU A 27 14.24 7.52 -5.46
C LEU A 27 14.67 6.27 -4.66
N ARG A 28 15.53 6.42 -3.67
CA ARG A 28 15.95 5.31 -2.79
C ARG A 28 14.77 4.78 -1.98
N ALA A 29 13.96 5.67 -1.41
CA ALA A 29 12.74 5.30 -0.69
C ALA A 29 11.77 4.54 -1.61
N ALA A 30 11.54 5.04 -2.83
CA ALA A 30 10.69 4.38 -3.82
C ALA A 30 11.23 3.02 -4.27
N HIS A 31 12.54 2.88 -4.43
CA HIS A 31 13.17 1.60 -4.76
C HIS A 31 12.95 0.56 -3.65
N ASN A 32 13.19 0.95 -2.40
CA ASN A 32 12.99 0.08 -1.24
C ASN A 32 11.50 -0.29 -1.07
N LEU A 33 10.60 0.68 -1.22
CA LEU A 33 9.16 0.43 -1.20
C LEU A 33 8.74 -0.57 -2.29
N ASN A 34 9.31 -0.47 -3.48
CA ASN A 34 9.05 -1.41 -4.57
C ASN A 34 9.58 -2.82 -4.27
N LEU A 35 10.72 -2.94 -3.60
CA LEU A 35 11.29 -4.21 -3.18
C LEU A 35 10.35 -4.94 -2.21
N PHE A 36 9.86 -4.23 -1.20
CA PHE A 36 8.97 -4.78 -0.18
C PHE A 36 7.50 -4.88 -0.60
N LEU A 37 7.14 -4.34 -1.77
CA LEU A 37 5.77 -4.36 -2.27
C LEU A 37 5.26 -5.80 -2.50
N ALA A 38 6.15 -6.70 -2.89
CA ALA A 38 5.82 -8.12 -3.09
C ALA A 38 5.29 -8.76 -1.80
N ASP A 39 5.96 -8.53 -0.68
CA ASP A 39 5.57 -9.06 0.64
C ASP A 39 4.20 -8.51 1.06
N GLU A 40 3.95 -7.23 0.82
CA GLU A 40 2.65 -6.61 1.12
C GLU A 40 1.51 -7.19 0.27
N GLN A 41 1.80 -7.48 -1.01
CA GLN A 41 0.86 -8.12 -1.93
C GLN A 41 0.56 -9.57 -1.51
N GLU A 42 1.58 -10.32 -1.11
CA GLU A 42 1.41 -11.67 -0.58
C GLU A 42 0.51 -11.68 0.65
N GLU A 43 0.71 -10.75 1.59
CA GLU A 43 -0.16 -10.59 2.75
C GLU A 43 -1.60 -10.26 2.36
N LEU A 44 -1.81 -9.38 1.38
CA LEU A 44 -3.15 -9.10 0.86
C LEU A 44 -3.79 -10.36 0.27
N PHE A 45 -3.05 -11.18 -0.47
CA PHE A 45 -3.56 -12.43 -1.03
C PHE A 45 -3.96 -13.43 0.07
N ASN A 46 -3.17 -13.53 1.14
CA ASN A 46 -3.50 -14.37 2.28
C ASN A 46 -4.80 -13.91 2.96
N LEU A 47 -4.93 -12.61 3.25
CA LEU A 47 -6.15 -12.03 3.83
C LEU A 47 -7.38 -12.22 2.92
N GLN A 48 -7.22 -12.07 1.60
CA GLN A 48 -8.28 -12.33 0.63
C GLN A 48 -8.72 -13.80 0.66
N GLN A 49 -7.77 -14.72 0.74
CA GLN A 49 -8.06 -16.15 0.83
C GLN A 49 -8.83 -16.48 2.12
N GLU A 50 -8.44 -15.91 3.26
CA GLU A 50 -9.13 -16.09 4.53
C GLU A 50 -10.58 -15.56 4.49
N VAL A 51 -10.76 -14.34 3.99
CA VAL A 51 -12.11 -13.75 3.79
C VAL A 51 -12.95 -14.64 2.87
N SER A 52 -12.39 -15.14 1.77
CA SER A 52 -13.09 -16.05 0.86
C SER A 52 -13.47 -17.37 1.51
N LYS A 53 -12.60 -17.97 2.32
CA LYS A 53 -12.91 -19.19 3.08
C LYS A 53 -14.11 -18.98 4.02
N LYS A 54 -14.15 -17.87 4.76
CA LYS A 54 -15.28 -17.52 5.64
C LYS A 54 -16.60 -17.33 4.88
N VAL A 55 -16.54 -16.74 3.69
CA VAL A 55 -17.74 -16.63 2.83
C VAL A 55 -18.24 -18.02 2.44
N SER A 56 -17.35 -18.94 2.06
CA SER A 56 -17.69 -20.32 1.72
C SER A 56 -18.29 -21.07 2.91
N GLU A 57 -17.71 -20.96 4.10
CA GLU A 57 -18.23 -21.58 5.33
C GLU A 57 -19.69 -21.17 5.61
N HIS A 58 -20.03 -19.90 5.42
CA HIS A 58 -21.41 -19.44 5.59
C HIS A 58 -22.35 -19.92 4.49
N ILE A 59 -21.85 -20.11 3.27
CA ILE A 59 -22.63 -20.73 2.18
C ILE A 59 -22.91 -22.20 2.49
N GLU A 60 -21.92 -22.95 2.99
CA GLU A 60 -22.07 -24.35 3.41
C GLU A 60 -23.08 -24.49 4.56
N GLN A 61 -23.20 -23.48 5.41
CA GLN A 61 -24.23 -23.36 6.45
C GLN A 61 -25.64 -23.02 5.90
N GLY A 62 -25.82 -22.97 4.57
CA GLY A 62 -27.09 -22.72 3.92
C GLY A 62 -27.46 -21.24 3.74
N LYS A 63 -26.54 -20.31 4.03
CA LYS A 63 -26.79 -18.88 3.80
C LYS A 63 -26.64 -18.53 2.31
N SER A 64 -27.42 -17.55 1.84
CA SER A 64 -27.26 -17.03 0.49
C SER A 64 -25.90 -16.32 0.34
N VAL A 65 -25.37 -16.28 -0.88
CA VAL A 65 -24.11 -15.59 -1.20
C VAL A 65 -24.14 -14.12 -0.72
N ALA A 66 -25.27 -13.43 -0.89
CA ALA A 66 -25.42 -12.04 -0.46
C ALA A 66 -25.33 -11.89 1.06
N MET A 67 -26.01 -12.76 1.82
CA MET A 67 -25.97 -12.75 3.27
C MET A 67 -24.59 -13.12 3.80
N SER A 68 -23.94 -14.15 3.24
CA SER A 68 -22.58 -14.56 3.61
C SER A 68 -21.58 -13.43 3.43
N LYS A 69 -21.66 -12.69 2.31
CA LYS A 69 -20.81 -11.51 2.08
C LYS A 69 -21.06 -10.41 3.12
N GLN A 70 -22.31 -10.09 3.44
CA GLN A 70 -22.63 -9.06 4.43
C GLN A 70 -22.11 -9.41 5.82
N ILE A 71 -22.22 -10.68 6.23
CA ILE A 71 -21.69 -11.15 7.51
C ILE A 71 -20.18 -11.00 7.55
N VAL A 72 -19.48 -11.48 6.51
CA VAL A 72 -18.01 -11.39 6.47
C VAL A 72 -17.53 -9.94 6.38
N GLN A 73 -18.24 -9.06 5.68
CA GLN A 73 -17.92 -7.63 5.61
C GLN A 73 -17.94 -6.92 6.97
N ALA A 74 -18.70 -7.46 7.92
CA ALA A 74 -18.76 -6.93 9.28
C ALA A 74 -17.63 -7.47 10.20
N THR A 75 -16.75 -8.34 9.72
CA THR A 75 -15.67 -8.91 10.54
C THR A 75 -14.38 -8.10 10.47
N ASP A 76 -13.54 -8.28 11.50
CA ASP A 76 -12.24 -7.61 11.57
C ASP A 76 -11.29 -8.05 10.45
N GLU A 77 -11.36 -9.30 9.98
CA GLU A 77 -10.50 -9.78 8.89
C GLU A 77 -10.81 -9.08 7.57
N TYR A 78 -12.09 -8.77 7.30
CA TYR A 78 -12.45 -7.98 6.13
C TYR A 78 -11.90 -6.55 6.23
N LYS A 79 -11.95 -5.94 7.42
CA LYS A 79 -11.34 -4.64 7.69
C LYS A 79 -9.82 -4.68 7.51
N GLN A 80 -9.15 -5.74 7.98
CA GLN A 80 -7.71 -5.94 7.80
C GLN A 80 -7.35 -6.05 6.32
N MET A 81 -8.09 -6.86 5.55
CA MET A 81 -7.92 -6.99 4.10
C MET A 81 -8.04 -5.63 3.39
N LEU A 82 -9.07 -4.84 3.71
CA LEU A 82 -9.23 -3.50 3.12
C LEU A 82 -8.11 -2.54 3.53
N SER A 83 -7.65 -2.62 4.78
CA SER A 83 -6.55 -1.78 5.29
C SER A 83 -5.24 -2.11 4.58
N GLN A 84 -4.97 -3.39 4.37
CA GLN A 84 -3.80 -3.87 3.63
C GLN A 84 -3.84 -3.44 2.15
N LYS A 85 -5.02 -3.49 1.52
CA LYS A 85 -5.21 -2.96 0.17
C LYS A 85 -4.91 -1.45 0.10
N ALA A 86 -5.47 -0.66 1.01
CA ALA A 86 -5.23 0.78 1.05
C ALA A 86 -3.74 1.13 1.30
N ARG A 87 -3.04 0.29 2.07
CA ARG A 87 -1.60 0.39 2.29
C ARG A 87 -0.81 0.19 0.99
N ILE A 88 -1.12 -0.87 0.24
CA ILE A 88 -0.50 -1.13 -1.08
C ILE A 88 -0.75 0.04 -2.04
N ASP A 89 -1.98 0.54 -2.12
CA ASP A 89 -2.32 1.67 -2.99
C ASP A 89 -1.49 2.92 -2.64
N ARG A 90 -1.29 3.18 -1.34
CA ARG A 90 -0.43 4.27 -0.86
C ARG A 90 1.04 4.06 -1.26
N ILE A 91 1.56 2.84 -1.14
CA ILE A 91 2.93 2.50 -1.53
C ILE A 91 3.13 2.77 -3.04
N ILE A 92 2.20 2.29 -3.87
CA ILE A 92 2.24 2.47 -5.33
C ILE A 92 2.26 3.95 -5.68
N GLU A 93 1.39 4.74 -5.05
CA GLU A 93 1.33 6.18 -5.30
C GLU A 93 2.62 6.89 -4.87
N MET A 94 3.20 6.50 -3.74
CA MET A 94 4.47 7.07 -3.28
C MET A 94 5.61 6.81 -4.28
N ILE A 95 5.67 5.59 -4.82
CA ILE A 95 6.63 5.23 -5.86
C ILE A 95 6.41 6.09 -7.12
N ARG A 96 5.15 6.31 -7.51
CA ARG A 96 4.79 7.13 -8.67
C ARG A 96 5.21 8.57 -8.49
N LEU A 97 4.89 9.18 -7.35
CA LEU A 97 5.26 10.56 -7.01
C LEU A 97 6.77 10.75 -7.01
N SER A 98 7.51 9.82 -6.41
CA SER A 98 8.98 9.88 -6.35
C SER A 98 9.62 9.84 -7.75
N LYS A 99 9.11 8.97 -8.64
CA LYS A 99 9.55 8.92 -10.05
C LYS A 99 9.22 10.19 -10.81
N LEU A 100 8.04 10.78 -10.57
CA LEU A 100 7.64 12.04 -11.19
C LEU A 100 8.54 13.20 -10.74
N SER A 101 8.78 13.34 -9.45
CA SER A 101 9.69 14.36 -8.91
C SER A 101 11.10 14.24 -9.46
N ALA A 102 11.61 13.02 -9.63
CA ALA A 102 12.91 12.79 -10.24
C ALA A 102 12.98 13.20 -11.71
N ARG A 103 11.91 12.92 -12.47
CA ARG A 103 11.80 13.34 -13.86
C ARG A 103 11.76 14.86 -13.98
N LEU A 104 10.92 15.53 -13.19
CA LEU A 104 10.82 16.99 -13.20
C LEU A 104 12.17 17.66 -12.93
N LYS A 105 12.91 17.19 -11.92
CA LYS A 105 14.26 17.71 -11.64
C LYS A 105 15.24 17.44 -12.78
N SER A 106 15.20 16.24 -13.39
CA SER A 106 16.03 15.94 -14.55
C SER A 106 15.72 16.84 -15.74
N ASP A 107 14.44 17.20 -15.93
CA ASP A 107 14.01 18.08 -17.01
C ASP A 107 14.43 19.54 -16.74
N GLU A 108 14.30 20.02 -15.50
CA GLU A 108 14.82 21.33 -15.06
C GLU A 108 16.33 21.46 -15.36
N MET A 109 17.13 20.45 -15.00
CA MET A 109 18.58 20.45 -15.27
C MET A 109 18.91 20.45 -16.78
N ARG A 110 18.07 19.85 -17.63
CA ARG A 110 18.26 19.85 -19.09
C ARG A 110 17.81 21.16 -19.74
N SER A 111 16.79 21.80 -19.20
CA SER A 111 16.23 23.05 -19.73
C SER A 111 17.04 24.29 -19.35
N GLY A 112 18.08 24.17 -18.52
CA GLY A 112 19.10 25.21 -18.34
C GLY A 112 18.62 26.49 -17.64
N PHE A 113 17.69 26.36 -16.70
CA PHE A 113 17.42 27.40 -15.69
C PHE A 113 18.21 27.12 -14.41
#